data_AF-A0AA90NUY8-F1
#
_entry.id   AF-A0AA90NUY8-F1
#
_cell.length_a   1.000
_cell.length_b   1.000
_cell.length_c   1.000
_cell.angle_alpha   90.00
_cell.angle_beta   90.00
_cell.angle_gamma   90.00
#
_symmetry.space_group_name_H-M   'P 1'
#
loop_
_entity.id
_entity.type
_entity.pdbx_description
1 polymer ?
#
loop_
_entity_poly.entity_id
_entity_poly.type
_entity_poly.pdbx_seq_one_letter_code
_entity_poly.pdbx_strand_id
1 'polypeptide(L)'
;MDYVDGELFPYLKGFKQRAESPSTIEYKIGEIFGEIKNKIQSGYSLRDALEKVDELRFRSQEEKHELSHLYESKIKNMGNSGRNGGEYYTPRPLIRAMIDVLQPQIGETIYDGAAGSAGFLCEAYDYLRQGGAAGIKGQKKLSTSNLKTLQEDTFYAKEKKSLAYVIAIMNMILHGIEAPNVIHTNTLGENLRDISPGQQHDVILANPPFGGKERKEVQQNFPIKTGETAFLFLQHFIKMLKPGGRAAIVIKNTFLSNTDNAAVALRKEPL
;
A
#
# COMPACT_ATOMS: atom_id res chain seq x y z
N MET A 1 -20.25 -9.49 -24.27
CA MET A 1 -19.35 -9.92 -23.17
C MET A 1 -18.10 -10.54 -23.73
N ASP A 2 -18.21 -11.39 -24.76
CA ASP A 2 -17.09 -12.03 -25.46
C ASP A 2 -15.95 -11.08 -25.86
N TYR A 3 -16.27 -9.88 -26.36
CA TYR A 3 -15.25 -8.85 -26.64
C TYR A 3 -14.44 -8.46 -25.39
N VAL A 4 -15.10 -8.25 -24.25
CA VAL A 4 -14.43 -7.82 -23.02
C VAL A 4 -13.50 -8.91 -22.51
N ASP A 5 -13.99 -10.14 -22.44
CA ASP A 5 -13.28 -11.27 -21.84
C ASP A 5 -12.24 -11.88 -22.79
N GLY A 6 -12.54 -11.91 -24.09
CA GLY A 6 -11.71 -12.53 -25.12
C GLY A 6 -10.73 -11.59 -25.81
N GLU A 7 -10.99 -10.28 -25.84
CA GLU A 7 -10.16 -9.31 -26.57
C GLU A 7 -9.63 -8.20 -25.67
N LEU A 8 -10.51 -7.40 -25.05
CA LEU A 8 -10.10 -6.19 -24.32
C LEU A 8 -9.23 -6.49 -23.10
N PHE A 9 -9.67 -7.38 -22.20
CA PHE A 9 -8.90 -7.71 -21.00
C PHE A 9 -7.56 -8.40 -21.35
N PRO A 10 -7.52 -9.39 -22.26
CA PRO A 10 -6.26 -9.96 -22.74
C PRO A 10 -5.34 -8.92 -23.38
N TYR A 11 -5.88 -7.98 -24.16
CA TYR A 11 -5.12 -6.88 -24.75
C TYR A 11 -4.45 -6.03 -23.66
N LEU A 12 -5.22 -5.54 -22.68
CA LEU A 12 -4.72 -4.67 -21.61
C LEU A 12 -3.71 -5.39 -20.70
N LYS A 13 -4.00 -6.65 -20.34
CA LYS A 13 -3.06 -7.52 -19.62
C LYS A 13 -1.73 -7.66 -20.35
N GLY A 14 -1.79 -7.67 -21.69
CA GLY A 14 -0.63 -7.73 -22.57
C GLY A 14 0.35 -6.56 -22.44
N PHE A 15 -0.06 -5.42 -21.86
CA PHE A 15 0.86 -4.29 -21.64
C PHE A 15 2.01 -4.64 -20.71
N LYS A 16 1.83 -5.57 -19.76
CA LYS A 16 2.92 -6.01 -18.88
C LYS A 16 4.12 -6.58 -19.65
N GLN A 17 3.89 -7.21 -20.81
CA GLN A 17 4.97 -7.73 -21.67
C GLN A 17 5.49 -6.71 -22.69
N ARG A 18 4.68 -5.69 -23.03
CA ARG A 18 5.01 -4.69 -24.07
C ARG A 18 5.63 -3.42 -23.51
N ALA A 19 5.42 -3.13 -22.23
CA ALA A 19 5.92 -1.92 -21.60
C ALA A 19 7.46 -1.90 -21.53
N GLU A 20 8.03 -0.70 -21.66
CA GLU A 20 9.49 -0.50 -21.66
C GLU A 20 10.12 -0.84 -20.31
N SER A 21 9.41 -0.55 -19.21
CA SER A 21 9.89 -0.86 -17.86
C SER A 21 8.74 -1.05 -16.85
N PRO A 22 9.01 -1.66 -15.68
CA PRO A 22 8.05 -1.80 -14.59
C PRO A 22 7.56 -0.49 -13.96
N SER A 23 8.22 0.64 -14.26
CA SER A 23 7.89 1.98 -13.73
C SER A 23 6.98 2.79 -14.67
N THR A 24 6.48 2.19 -15.75
CA THR A 24 5.57 2.87 -16.69
C THR A 24 4.10 2.64 -16.33
N ILE A 25 3.22 3.58 -16.71
CA ILE A 25 1.77 3.43 -16.49
C ILE A 25 1.20 2.25 -17.30
N GLU A 26 1.73 2.00 -18.51
CA GLU A 26 1.36 0.87 -19.35
C GLU A 26 1.61 -0.45 -18.61
N TYR A 27 2.77 -0.59 -17.97
CA TYR A 27 3.07 -1.76 -17.16
C TYR A 27 2.05 -1.92 -16.03
N LYS A 28 1.72 -0.84 -15.30
CA LYS A 28 0.71 -0.87 -14.21
C LYS A 28 -0.68 -1.26 -14.69
N ILE A 29 -1.11 -0.79 -15.87
CA ILE A 29 -2.34 -1.25 -16.52
C ILE A 29 -2.27 -2.76 -16.74
N GLY A 30 -1.16 -3.27 -17.28
CA GLY A 30 -0.94 -4.70 -17.46
C GLY A 30 -1.00 -5.50 -16.15
N GLU A 31 -0.48 -4.96 -15.05
CA GLU A 31 -0.59 -5.59 -13.72
C GLU A 31 -2.04 -5.63 -13.24
N ILE A 32 -2.75 -4.51 -13.30
CA ILE A 32 -4.16 -4.42 -12.88
C ILE A 32 -5.01 -5.43 -13.66
N PHE A 33 -4.93 -5.43 -14.99
CA PHE A 33 -5.69 -6.34 -15.85
C PHE A 33 -5.19 -7.80 -15.82
N GLY A 34 -4.00 -8.05 -15.24
CA GLY A 34 -3.53 -9.39 -14.92
C GLY A 34 -4.20 -9.99 -13.68
N GLU A 35 -4.60 -9.13 -12.75
CA GLU A 35 -5.17 -9.49 -11.45
C GLU A 35 -6.71 -9.52 -11.44
N ILE A 36 -7.34 -8.60 -12.18
CA ILE A 36 -8.80 -8.54 -12.24
C ILE A 36 -9.37 -9.54 -13.25
N LYS A 37 -10.57 -10.03 -12.93
CA LYS A 37 -11.44 -10.75 -13.86
C LYS A 37 -12.75 -10.01 -13.94
N ASN A 38 -13.31 -9.96 -15.14
CA ASN A 38 -14.66 -9.45 -15.30
C ASN A 38 -15.65 -10.33 -14.52
N LYS A 39 -16.44 -9.69 -13.66
CA LYS A 39 -17.50 -10.33 -12.87
C LYS A 39 -18.90 -9.97 -13.35
N ILE A 40 -19.02 -9.05 -14.29
CA ILE A 40 -20.31 -8.63 -14.85
C ILE A 40 -20.71 -9.64 -15.91
N GLN A 41 -21.89 -10.23 -15.75
CA GLN A 41 -22.41 -11.24 -16.68
C GLN A 41 -23.38 -10.64 -17.71
N SER A 42 -24.05 -9.55 -17.37
CA SER A 42 -25.04 -8.89 -18.22
C SER A 42 -24.42 -7.72 -18.99
N GLY A 43 -24.53 -7.74 -20.31
CA GLY A 43 -24.10 -6.63 -21.17
C GLY A 43 -24.85 -5.33 -20.88
N TYR A 44 -26.13 -5.40 -20.47
CA TYR A 44 -26.91 -4.24 -20.05
C TYR A 44 -26.34 -3.63 -18.77
N SER A 45 -26.05 -4.45 -17.76
CA SER A 45 -25.45 -3.96 -16.51
C SER A 45 -24.04 -3.39 -16.71
N LEU A 46 -23.27 -3.96 -17.64
CA LEU A 46 -21.98 -3.39 -18.03
C LEU A 46 -22.18 -2.02 -18.68
N ARG A 47 -23.12 -1.90 -19.62
CA ARG A 47 -23.43 -0.64 -20.28
C ARG A 47 -23.87 0.42 -19.28
N ASP A 48 -24.80 0.11 -18.38
CA ASP A 48 -25.28 1.04 -17.34
C ASP A 48 -24.12 1.51 -16.44
N ALA A 49 -23.18 0.62 -16.13
CA ALA A 49 -21.98 0.97 -15.37
C ALA A 49 -21.06 1.89 -16.17
N LEU A 50 -20.86 1.61 -17.46
CA LEU A 50 -20.03 2.43 -18.35
C LEU A 50 -20.63 3.83 -18.56
N GLU A 51 -21.94 3.94 -18.74
CA GLU A 51 -22.63 5.24 -18.88
C GLU A 51 -22.43 6.11 -17.64
N LYS A 52 -22.53 5.54 -16.43
CA LYS A 52 -22.23 6.26 -15.18
C LYS A 52 -20.76 6.65 -15.04
N VAL A 53 -19.84 5.87 -15.59
CA VAL A 53 -18.41 6.20 -15.58
C VAL A 53 -18.10 7.28 -16.62
N ASP A 54 -18.77 7.29 -17.76
CA ASP A 54 -18.63 8.31 -18.82
C ASP A 54 -19.12 9.69 -18.38
N GLU A 55 -20.08 9.74 -17.44
CA GLU A 55 -20.52 10.99 -16.78
C GLU A 55 -19.41 11.65 -15.93
N LEU A 56 -18.39 10.89 -15.52
CA LEU A 56 -17.29 11.41 -14.72
C LEU A 56 -16.31 12.20 -15.62
N ARG A 57 -15.91 13.40 -15.17
CA ARG A 57 -14.91 14.24 -15.85
C ARG A 57 -13.56 14.09 -15.17
N PHE A 58 -12.48 14.09 -15.96
CA PHE A 58 -11.12 13.75 -15.49
C PHE A 58 -10.04 14.75 -15.95
N ARG A 59 -10.43 15.96 -16.36
CA ARG A 59 -9.56 16.90 -17.08
C ARG A 59 -8.79 17.83 -16.16
N SER A 60 -9.33 18.20 -15.01
CA SER A 60 -8.67 19.09 -14.04
C SER A 60 -8.11 18.33 -12.84
N GLN A 61 -7.17 18.97 -12.12
CA GLN A 61 -6.67 18.43 -10.84
C GLN A 61 -7.77 18.37 -9.77
N GLU A 62 -8.72 19.30 -9.82
CA GLU A 62 -9.87 19.35 -8.92
C GLU A 62 -10.81 18.18 -9.16
N GLU A 63 -11.10 17.85 -10.42
CA GLU A 63 -11.90 16.68 -10.81
C GLU A 63 -11.22 15.36 -10.42
N LYS A 64 -9.89 15.26 -10.56
CA LYS A 64 -9.12 14.10 -10.06
C LYS A 64 -9.23 13.95 -8.54
N HIS A 65 -9.22 15.07 -7.81
CA HIS A 65 -9.37 15.09 -6.37
C HIS A 65 -10.76 14.63 -5.91
N GLU A 66 -11.83 15.09 -6.59
CA GLU A 66 -13.20 14.61 -6.36
C GLU A 66 -13.32 13.10 -6.57
N LEU A 67 -12.72 12.58 -7.65
CA LEU A 67 -12.71 11.14 -7.93
C LEU A 67 -11.96 10.36 -6.87
N SER A 68 -10.79 10.85 -6.43
CA SER A 68 -10.04 10.25 -5.33
C SER A 68 -10.91 10.16 -4.07
N HIS A 69 -11.63 11.24 -3.74
CA HIS A 69 -12.58 11.23 -2.62
C HIS A 69 -13.73 10.22 -2.78
N LEU A 70 -14.30 10.09 -3.97
CA LEU A 70 -15.33 9.09 -4.26
C LEU A 70 -14.76 7.66 -4.13
N TYR A 71 -13.55 7.43 -4.63
CA TYR A 71 -12.84 6.16 -4.54
C TYR A 71 -12.55 5.78 -3.08
N GLU A 72 -12.03 6.71 -2.30
CA GLU A 72 -11.80 6.59 -0.85
C GLU A 72 -13.09 6.29 -0.08
N SER A 73 -14.20 6.95 -0.43
CA SER A 73 -15.51 6.65 0.16
C SER A 73 -15.93 5.20 -0.11
N LYS A 74 -15.70 4.70 -1.33
CA LYS A 74 -15.95 3.28 -1.66
C LYS A 74 -15.02 2.34 -0.91
N ILE A 75 -13.72 2.64 -0.81
CA ILE A 75 -12.77 1.86 0.00
C ILE A 75 -13.22 1.80 1.45
N LYS A 76 -13.58 2.94 2.05
CA LYS A 76 -14.07 3.02 3.43
C LYS A 76 -15.35 2.20 3.62
N ASN A 77 -16.28 2.27 2.67
CA ASN A 77 -17.52 1.49 2.74
C ASN A 77 -17.25 -0.02 2.63
N MET A 78 -16.36 -0.45 1.73
CA MET A 78 -15.88 -1.84 1.68
C MET A 78 -15.20 -2.23 2.99
N GLY A 79 -14.41 -1.31 3.56
CA GLY A 79 -13.76 -1.42 4.86
C GLY A 79 -14.73 -1.70 6.01
N ASN A 80 -15.91 -1.10 5.96
CA ASN A 80 -16.96 -1.23 6.97
C ASN A 80 -17.96 -2.37 6.66
N SER A 81 -17.85 -3.01 5.49
CA SER A 81 -18.79 -4.03 5.01
C SER A 81 -18.46 -5.42 5.58
N GLY A 82 -18.80 -5.66 6.85
CA GLY A 82 -18.86 -7.00 7.44
C GLY A 82 -17.52 -7.71 7.68
N ARG A 83 -17.58 -9.05 7.83
CA ARG A 83 -16.52 -9.93 8.41
C ARG A 83 -15.10 -9.78 7.83
N ASN A 84 -14.95 -9.32 6.59
CA ASN A 84 -13.65 -9.16 5.90
C ASN A 84 -13.31 -7.70 5.56
N GLY A 85 -14.16 -6.71 5.91
CA GLY A 85 -13.99 -5.32 5.49
C GLY A 85 -12.76 -4.66 6.12
N GLY A 86 -12.54 -4.86 7.42
CA GLY A 86 -11.44 -4.22 8.17
C GLY A 86 -10.04 -4.67 7.76
N GLU A 87 -9.91 -5.62 6.83
CA GLU A 87 -8.63 -6.14 6.34
C GLU A 87 -7.91 -5.20 5.36
N TYR A 88 -8.58 -4.14 4.87
CA TYR A 88 -8.07 -3.31 3.76
C TYR A 88 -7.98 -1.81 4.07
N TYR A 89 -8.48 -1.38 5.22
CA TYR A 89 -8.68 0.04 5.52
C TYR A 89 -8.26 0.37 6.95
N THR A 90 -7.39 1.37 7.06
CA THR A 90 -7.05 2.02 8.33
C THR A 90 -7.71 3.41 8.35
N PRO A 91 -8.39 3.82 9.43
CA PRO A 91 -9.01 5.13 9.52
C PRO A 91 -8.02 6.28 9.27
N ARG A 92 -8.34 7.19 8.33
CA ARG A 92 -7.50 8.35 7.99
C ARG A 92 -7.04 9.19 9.19
N PRO A 93 -7.88 9.47 10.22
CA PRO A 93 -7.41 10.19 11.40
C PRO A 93 -6.27 9.49 12.14
N LEU A 94 -6.28 8.16 12.21
CA LEU A 94 -5.20 7.38 12.84
C LEU A 94 -3.92 7.46 11.99
N ILE A 95 -4.04 7.31 10.67
CA ILE A 95 -2.92 7.42 9.74
C ILE A 95 -2.25 8.79 9.88
N ARG A 96 -3.03 9.87 9.83
CA ARG A 96 -2.53 11.26 9.97
C ARG A 96 -1.83 11.47 11.31
N ALA A 97 -2.42 11.00 12.41
CA ALA A 97 -1.78 11.09 13.72
C ALA A 97 -0.43 10.37 13.76
N MET A 98 -0.31 9.19 13.13
CA MET A 98 0.96 8.48 13.02
C MET A 98 1.99 9.25 12.18
N ILE A 99 1.57 9.83 11.05
CA ILE A 99 2.42 10.66 10.19
C ILE A 99 2.88 11.93 10.92
N ASP A 100 2.00 12.59 11.68
CA ASP A 100 2.31 13.80 12.45
C ASP A 100 3.37 13.56 13.53
N VAL A 101 3.39 12.35 14.10
CA VAL A 101 4.41 11.92 15.06
C VAL A 101 5.72 11.58 14.36
N LEU A 102 5.68 10.85 13.24
CA LEU A 102 6.90 10.45 12.52
C LEU A 102 7.54 11.61 11.75
N GLN A 103 6.76 12.57 11.27
CA GLN A 103 7.21 13.71 10.46
C GLN A 103 8.18 13.30 9.34
N PRO A 104 7.76 12.48 8.37
CA PRO A 104 8.61 12.11 7.23
C PRO A 104 9.09 13.34 6.46
N GLN A 105 10.25 13.24 5.81
CA GLN A 105 10.89 14.31 5.06
C GLN A 105 11.12 13.88 3.61
N ILE A 106 11.18 14.86 2.71
CA ILE A 106 11.49 14.59 1.30
C ILE A 106 12.94 14.08 1.19
N GLY A 107 13.11 12.99 0.44
CA GLY A 107 14.38 12.27 0.33
C GLY A 107 14.48 11.06 1.25
N GLU A 108 13.55 10.90 2.20
CA GLU A 108 13.38 9.66 2.96
C GLU A 108 12.53 8.66 2.17
N THR A 109 12.79 7.37 2.38
CA THR A 109 11.97 6.28 1.85
C THR A 109 10.95 5.81 2.89
N ILE A 110 9.71 5.60 2.45
CA ILE A 110 8.56 5.20 3.28
C ILE A 110 8.05 3.84 2.80
N TYR A 111 7.94 2.90 3.74
CA TYR A 111 7.55 1.52 3.45
C TYR A 111 6.30 1.05 4.21
N ASP A 112 5.40 0.39 3.50
CA ASP A 112 4.27 -0.37 4.05
C ASP A 112 4.25 -1.80 3.51
N GLY A 113 4.62 -2.77 4.35
CA GLY A 113 4.64 -4.19 3.98
C GLY A 113 3.28 -4.90 4.07
N ALA A 114 2.22 -4.20 4.43
CA ALA A 114 0.85 -4.71 4.52
C ALA A 114 -0.11 -3.63 4.01
N ALA A 115 0.12 -3.19 2.78
CA ALA A 115 -0.38 -1.90 2.28
C ALA A 115 -1.91 -1.78 2.24
N GLY A 116 -2.64 -2.88 2.06
CA GLY A 116 -4.09 -2.84 1.92
C GLY A 116 -4.49 -1.94 0.75
N SER A 117 -5.14 -0.82 1.03
CA SER A 117 -5.49 0.23 0.04
C SER A 117 -4.41 1.30 -0.17
N ALA A 118 -3.18 1.08 0.29
CA ALA A 118 -2.06 2.03 0.33
C ALA A 118 -2.37 3.31 1.09
N GLY A 119 -3.19 3.21 2.14
CA GLY A 119 -3.69 4.37 2.84
C GLY A 119 -2.61 5.23 3.50
N PHE A 120 -1.62 4.59 4.12
CA PHE A 120 -0.48 5.28 4.73
C PHE A 120 0.35 6.05 3.70
N LEU A 121 0.60 5.44 2.53
CA LEU A 121 1.42 6.05 1.49
C LEU A 121 0.73 7.25 0.84
N CYS A 122 -0.58 7.18 0.60
CA CYS A 122 -1.34 8.30 0.04
C CYS A 122 -1.35 9.51 1.00
N GLU A 123 -1.62 9.29 2.30
CA GLU A 123 -1.62 10.37 3.29
C GLU A 123 -0.20 10.92 3.54
N ALA A 124 0.83 10.08 3.47
CA ALA A 124 2.22 10.52 3.56
C ALA A 124 2.63 11.35 2.34
N TYR A 125 2.16 10.99 1.15
CA TYR A 125 2.34 11.78 -0.07
C TYR A 125 1.69 13.16 0.06
N ASP A 126 0.44 13.23 0.50
CA ASP A 126 -0.24 14.51 0.69
C ASP A 126 0.47 15.39 1.72
N TYR A 127 0.89 14.81 2.85
CA TYR A 127 1.67 15.50 3.87
C TYR A 127 2.99 16.07 3.31
N LEU A 128 3.76 15.27 2.57
CA LEU A 128 5.03 15.69 1.98
C LEU A 128 4.84 16.72 0.86
N ARG A 129 3.80 16.54 0.03
CA ARG A 129 3.44 17.45 -1.07
C ARG A 129 3.08 18.84 -0.55
N GLN A 130 2.48 18.92 0.64
CA GLN A 130 2.18 20.18 1.33
C GLN A 130 3.42 20.82 1.97
N GLY A 131 4.59 20.18 1.93
CA GLY A 131 5.84 20.66 2.51
C GLY A 131 6.17 20.08 3.89
N GLY A 132 5.47 19.03 4.31
CA GLY A 132 5.61 18.39 5.62
C GLY A 132 5.36 19.36 6.78
N ALA A 133 6.04 19.15 7.90
CA ALA A 133 5.88 19.95 9.11
C ALA A 133 6.14 21.46 8.89
N ALA A 134 7.04 21.82 7.96
CA ALA A 134 7.31 23.22 7.60
C ALA A 134 6.23 23.81 6.68
N GLY A 135 5.69 22.99 5.80
CA GLY A 135 4.60 23.34 4.88
C GLY A 135 3.28 23.64 5.59
N ILE A 136 2.94 22.85 6.61
CA ILE A 136 1.76 23.10 7.49
C ILE A 136 1.87 24.46 8.19
N LYS A 137 3.10 24.97 8.40
CA LYS A 137 3.37 26.30 8.98
C LYS A 137 3.44 27.42 7.94
N GLY A 138 3.06 27.15 6.68
CA GLY A 138 2.74 28.16 5.68
C GLY A 138 3.81 28.47 4.63
N GLN A 139 4.93 27.73 4.55
CA GLN A 139 6.02 28.12 3.65
C GLN A 139 6.86 26.94 3.13
N LYS A 140 6.43 26.25 2.07
CA LYS A 140 7.38 25.63 1.12
C LYS A 140 6.70 25.26 -0.20
N LYS A 141 7.05 25.96 -1.29
CA LYS A 141 6.77 25.46 -2.63
C LYS A 141 7.81 24.38 -2.95
N LEU A 142 7.36 23.18 -3.32
CA LEU A 142 8.27 22.11 -3.69
C LEU A 142 8.97 22.42 -5.02
N SER A 143 10.26 22.10 -5.12
CA SER A 143 10.99 22.14 -6.38
C SER A 143 10.55 20.99 -7.28
N THR A 144 10.85 21.11 -8.58
CA THR A 144 10.63 20.02 -9.55
C THR A 144 11.38 18.73 -9.15
N SER A 145 12.58 18.85 -8.59
CA SER A 145 13.34 17.70 -8.09
C SER A 145 12.63 17.01 -6.93
N ASN A 146 12.08 17.77 -5.99
CA ASN A 146 11.33 17.22 -4.86
C ASN A 146 10.08 16.48 -5.34
N LEU A 147 9.35 17.04 -6.31
CA LEU A 147 8.19 16.39 -6.89
C LEU A 147 8.56 15.08 -7.57
N LYS A 148 9.68 15.05 -8.31
CA LYS A 148 10.19 13.82 -8.93
C LYS A 148 10.54 12.77 -7.87
N THR A 149 11.27 13.13 -6.82
CA THR A 149 11.60 12.22 -5.72
C THR A 149 10.35 11.63 -5.07
N LEU A 150 9.30 12.44 -4.87
CA LEU A 150 8.02 11.95 -4.33
C LEU A 150 7.31 10.98 -5.28
N GLN A 151 7.43 11.17 -6.60
CA GLN A 151 6.80 10.29 -7.57
C GLN A 151 7.53 8.95 -7.75
N GLU A 152 8.86 8.94 -7.68
CA GLU A 152 9.66 7.81 -8.14
C GLU A 152 10.37 7.06 -6.99
N ASP A 153 10.85 7.78 -5.96
CA ASP A 153 11.88 7.25 -5.04
C ASP A 153 11.46 7.24 -3.57
N THR A 154 10.20 7.57 -3.26
CA THR A 154 9.75 7.76 -1.86
C THR A 154 8.91 6.62 -1.32
N PHE A 155 7.96 6.07 -2.10
CA PHE A 155 6.91 5.20 -1.56
C PHE A 155 7.05 3.75 -2.02
N TYR A 156 7.11 2.83 -1.07
CA TYR A 156 7.30 1.39 -1.32
C TYR A 156 6.23 0.59 -0.59
N ALA A 157 5.60 -0.37 -1.28
CA ALA A 157 4.55 -1.20 -0.71
C ALA A 157 4.67 -2.67 -1.10
N LYS A 158 4.17 -3.53 -0.21
CA LYS A 158 3.87 -4.93 -0.51
C LYS A 158 2.43 -5.23 -0.09
N GLU A 159 1.74 -5.98 -0.94
CA GLU A 159 0.40 -6.47 -0.65
C GLU A 159 0.26 -7.89 -1.22
N LYS A 160 -0.36 -8.78 -0.46
CA LYS A 160 -0.50 -10.21 -0.78
C LYS A 160 -1.81 -10.52 -1.50
N LYS A 161 -2.87 -9.77 -1.22
CA LYS A 161 -4.21 -10.03 -1.74
C LYS A 161 -4.40 -9.25 -3.03
N SER A 162 -4.62 -9.97 -4.13
CA SER A 162 -4.86 -9.44 -5.49
C SER A 162 -5.78 -8.21 -5.56
N LEU A 163 -6.98 -8.28 -4.96
CA LEU A 163 -7.91 -7.13 -4.99
C LEU A 163 -7.38 -5.92 -4.22
N ALA A 164 -6.76 -6.14 -3.05
CA ALA A 164 -6.17 -5.07 -2.25
C ALA A 164 -5.00 -4.42 -3.00
N TYR A 165 -4.14 -5.24 -3.62
CA TYR A 165 -3.04 -4.80 -4.45
C TYR A 165 -3.50 -3.90 -5.61
N VAL A 166 -4.56 -4.29 -6.32
CA VAL A 166 -5.15 -3.46 -7.38
C VAL A 166 -5.69 -2.14 -6.82
N ILE A 167 -6.38 -2.19 -5.68
CA ILE A 167 -6.90 -0.99 -5.01
C ILE A 167 -5.75 -0.06 -4.60
N ALA A 168 -4.66 -0.58 -4.03
CA ALA A 168 -3.47 0.18 -3.66
C ALA A 168 -2.88 0.93 -4.86
N ILE A 169 -2.64 0.24 -5.98
CA ILE A 169 -2.09 0.87 -7.19
C ILE A 169 -3.01 1.98 -7.68
N MET A 170 -4.30 1.69 -7.84
CA MET A 170 -5.27 2.67 -8.33
C MET A 170 -5.36 3.87 -7.39
N ASN A 171 -5.36 3.63 -6.08
CA ASN A 171 -5.46 4.70 -5.09
C ASN A 171 -4.25 5.63 -5.16
N MET A 172 -3.04 5.08 -5.26
CA MET A 172 -1.81 5.86 -5.38
C MET A 172 -1.78 6.67 -6.69
N ILE A 173 -2.22 6.10 -7.82
CA ILE A 173 -2.35 6.81 -9.10
C ILE A 173 -3.34 7.98 -8.99
N LEU A 174 -4.49 7.77 -8.36
CA LEU A 174 -5.51 8.80 -8.18
C LEU A 174 -5.05 9.94 -7.25
N HIS A 175 -4.15 9.66 -6.30
CA HIS A 175 -3.50 10.68 -5.46
C HIS A 175 -2.35 11.40 -6.18
N GLY A 176 -1.95 10.96 -7.39
CA GLY A 176 -0.94 11.61 -8.22
C GLY A 176 0.45 10.93 -8.21
N ILE A 177 0.54 9.72 -7.66
CA ILE A 177 1.73 8.87 -7.75
C ILE A 177 1.58 7.98 -8.98
N GLU A 178 2.07 8.45 -10.12
CA GLU A 178 1.77 7.86 -11.44
C GLU A 178 2.39 6.47 -11.64
N ALA A 179 3.54 6.19 -11.00
CA ALA A 179 4.23 4.91 -11.07
C ALA A 179 4.44 4.28 -9.69
N PRO A 180 3.39 3.77 -9.03
CA PRO A 180 3.50 3.23 -7.67
C PRO A 180 4.45 2.02 -7.60
N ASN A 181 5.37 2.05 -6.64
CA ASN A 181 6.20 0.89 -6.30
C ASN A 181 5.47 -0.04 -5.32
N VAL A 182 4.46 -0.72 -5.83
CA VAL A 182 3.68 -1.74 -5.10
C VAL A 182 4.03 -3.10 -5.68
N ILE A 183 4.43 -4.05 -4.83
CA ILE A 183 4.76 -5.42 -5.23
C ILE A 183 3.65 -6.37 -4.74
N HIS A 184 3.08 -7.15 -5.66
CA HIS A 184 2.13 -8.22 -5.32
C HIS A 184 2.89 -9.44 -4.81
N THR A 185 3.05 -9.55 -3.49
CA THR A 185 3.80 -10.64 -2.86
C THR A 185 3.36 -10.91 -1.44
N ASN A 186 3.67 -12.10 -0.92
CA ASN A 186 3.56 -12.37 0.51
C ASN A 186 4.81 -11.81 1.21
N THR A 187 4.68 -10.70 1.92
CA THR A 187 5.75 -10.07 2.71
C THR A 187 6.47 -11.07 3.62
N LEU A 188 5.72 -11.97 4.27
CA LEU A 188 6.30 -12.96 5.18
C LEU A 188 6.99 -14.13 4.45
N GLY A 189 6.85 -14.22 3.13
CA GLY A 189 7.53 -15.19 2.29
C GLY A 189 9.02 -14.91 2.09
N GLU A 190 9.47 -13.69 2.42
CA GLU A 190 10.89 -13.30 2.33
C GLU A 190 11.66 -13.76 3.55
N ASN A 191 12.86 -14.28 3.33
CA ASN A 191 13.77 -14.66 4.41
C ASN A 191 14.50 -13.42 4.93
N LEU A 192 14.37 -13.14 6.24
CA LEU A 192 14.97 -11.95 6.85
C LEU A 192 16.50 -11.93 6.74
N ARG A 193 17.14 -13.10 6.59
CA ARG A 193 18.59 -13.20 6.41
C ARG A 193 19.07 -12.66 5.06
N ASP A 194 18.19 -12.65 4.08
CA ASP A 194 18.50 -12.24 2.71
C ASP A 194 18.26 -10.74 2.49
N ILE A 195 17.65 -10.05 3.46
CA ILE A 195 17.42 -8.60 3.41
C ILE A 195 18.75 -7.86 3.58
N SER A 196 19.16 -7.23 2.49
CA SER A 196 20.37 -6.40 2.40
C SER A 196 20.11 -4.95 2.86
N PRO A 197 21.14 -4.19 3.28
CA PRO A 197 20.97 -2.80 3.70
C PRO A 197 20.33 -1.88 2.66
N GLY A 198 20.54 -2.16 1.36
CA GLY A 198 19.94 -1.38 0.26
C GLY A 198 18.43 -1.56 0.12
N GLN A 199 17.84 -2.57 0.76
CA GLN A 199 16.39 -2.81 0.77
C GLN A 199 15.72 -2.20 2.00
N GLN A 200 16.49 -1.62 2.92
CA GLN A 200 15.94 -1.00 4.13
C GLN A 200 15.40 0.41 3.84
N HIS A 201 14.48 0.86 4.68
CA HIS A 201 13.78 2.13 4.55
C HIS A 201 13.95 3.02 5.79
N ASP A 202 13.79 4.32 5.57
CA ASP A 202 13.97 5.34 6.61
C ASP A 202 12.74 5.40 7.54
N VAL A 203 11.55 5.21 6.95
CA VAL A 203 10.26 5.29 7.64
C VAL A 203 9.41 4.06 7.34
N ILE A 204 8.81 3.46 8.39
CA ILE A 204 7.79 2.43 8.24
C ILE A 204 6.47 2.92 8.81
N LEU A 205 5.41 2.83 8.01
CA LEU A 205 4.04 3.14 8.38
C LEU A 205 3.18 1.94 7.98
N ALA A 206 2.65 1.21 8.96
CA ALA A 206 1.93 -0.04 8.65
C ALA A 206 0.81 -0.36 9.63
N ASN A 207 -0.22 -1.04 9.11
CA ASN A 207 -1.24 -1.72 9.89
C ASN A 207 -1.30 -3.19 9.48
N PRO A 208 -0.39 -4.04 9.99
CA PRO A 208 -0.37 -5.45 9.64
C PRO A 208 -1.66 -6.18 10.10
N PRO A 209 -1.99 -7.33 9.50
CA PRO A 209 -3.11 -8.14 9.95
C PRO A 209 -3.03 -8.44 11.44
N PHE A 210 -4.12 -8.16 12.16
CA PHE A 210 -4.14 -8.26 13.61
C PHE A 210 -4.10 -9.69 14.16
N GLY A 211 -4.24 -10.70 13.32
CA GLY A 211 -4.21 -12.08 13.74
C GLY A 211 -4.16 -12.99 12.53
N GLY A 212 -3.85 -14.25 12.79
CA GLY A 212 -3.70 -15.23 11.73
C GLY A 212 -2.66 -16.25 12.14
N LYS A 213 -2.63 -17.35 11.40
CA LYS A 213 -1.58 -18.36 11.56
C LYS A 213 -0.86 -18.55 10.24
N GLU A 214 0.44 -18.31 10.24
CA GLU A 214 1.31 -18.66 9.11
C GLU A 214 1.79 -20.11 9.20
N ARG A 215 1.99 -20.71 8.03
CA ARG A 215 2.43 -22.10 7.90
C ARG A 215 3.86 -22.27 8.40
N LYS A 216 4.24 -23.48 8.82
CA LYS A 216 5.56 -23.75 9.42
C LYS A 216 6.73 -23.42 8.50
N GLU A 217 6.53 -23.49 7.19
CA GLU A 217 7.52 -23.15 6.17
C GLU A 217 7.83 -21.65 6.19
N VAL A 218 6.79 -20.81 6.26
CA VAL A 218 6.92 -19.35 6.37
C VAL A 218 7.68 -18.96 7.64
N GLN A 219 7.47 -19.68 8.73
CA GLN A 219 8.16 -19.40 10.00
C GLN A 219 9.67 -19.60 9.90
N GLN A 220 10.18 -20.40 8.95
CA GLN A 220 11.62 -20.62 8.78
C GLN A 220 12.37 -19.37 8.30
N ASN A 221 11.65 -18.40 7.74
CA ASN A 221 12.17 -17.12 7.28
C ASN A 221 12.58 -16.17 8.42
N PHE A 222 12.22 -16.51 9.66
CA PHE A 222 12.31 -15.63 10.82
C PHE A 222 13.20 -16.22 11.92
N PRO A 223 14.03 -15.41 12.59
CA PRO A 223 14.78 -15.83 13.77
C PRO A 223 13.87 -16.33 14.89
N ILE A 224 12.81 -15.58 15.21
CA ILE A 224 11.81 -15.95 16.22
C ILE A 224 10.65 -16.63 15.49
N LYS A 225 10.68 -17.95 15.48
CA LYS A 225 9.64 -18.77 14.83
C LYS A 225 8.36 -18.72 15.64
N THR A 226 7.28 -18.25 15.01
CA THR A 226 5.95 -18.22 15.59
C THR A 226 4.90 -18.34 14.51
N GLY A 227 3.77 -19.00 14.81
CA GLY A 227 2.64 -19.01 13.91
C GLY A 227 1.92 -17.67 13.82
N GLU A 228 2.06 -16.80 14.82
CA GLU A 228 1.30 -15.55 14.90
C GLU A 228 1.74 -14.55 13.82
N THR A 229 0.86 -14.29 12.85
CA THR A 229 1.13 -13.42 11.69
C THR A 229 1.62 -12.04 12.12
N ALA A 230 1.02 -11.43 13.14
CA ALA A 230 1.39 -10.09 13.61
C ALA A 230 2.84 -10.01 14.12
N PHE A 231 3.33 -11.09 14.74
CA PHE A 231 4.68 -11.15 15.31
C PHE A 231 5.75 -11.33 14.23
N LEU A 232 5.42 -12.05 13.16
CA LEU A 232 6.28 -12.17 11.99
C LEU A 232 6.38 -10.84 11.24
N PHE A 233 5.27 -10.11 11.08
CA PHE A 233 5.30 -8.76 10.51
C PHE A 233 6.16 -7.80 11.33
N LEU A 234 6.11 -7.87 12.66
CA LEU A 234 6.93 -7.01 13.50
C LEU A 234 8.43 -7.26 13.27
N GLN A 235 8.86 -8.53 13.22
CA GLN A 235 10.25 -8.88 12.86
C GLN A 235 10.65 -8.36 11.49
N HIS A 236 9.75 -8.48 10.51
CA HIS A 236 9.96 -7.96 9.16
C HIS A 236 10.19 -6.44 9.19
N PHE A 237 9.33 -5.70 9.86
CA PHE A 237 9.45 -4.24 9.93
C PHE A 237 10.72 -3.80 10.65
N ILE A 238 11.09 -4.45 11.76
CA ILE A 238 12.35 -4.16 12.45
C ILE A 238 13.53 -4.37 11.51
N LYS A 239 13.57 -5.49 10.78
CA LYS A 239 14.66 -5.79 9.83
C LYS A 239 14.70 -4.84 8.63
N MET A 240 13.55 -4.32 8.21
CA MET A 240 13.44 -3.37 7.09
C MET A 240 13.81 -1.93 7.47
N LEU A 241 14.00 -1.60 8.74
CA LEU A 241 14.45 -0.26 9.13
C LEU A 241 15.95 -0.07 8.87
N LYS A 242 16.31 1.07 8.29
CA LYS A 242 17.70 1.53 8.28
C LYS A 242 18.15 1.88 9.70
N PRO A 243 19.46 1.85 9.99
CA PRO A 243 20.00 2.42 11.22
C PRO A 243 19.56 3.89 11.38
N GLY A 244 18.96 4.22 12.53
CA GLY A 244 18.39 5.55 12.79
C GLY A 244 17.01 5.82 12.15
N GLY A 245 16.45 4.84 11.44
CA GLY A 245 15.08 4.88 10.93
C GLY A 245 14.04 4.83 12.04
N ARG A 246 12.78 5.09 11.67
CA ARG A 246 11.65 5.14 12.62
C ARG A 246 10.40 4.49 12.06
N ALA A 247 9.58 3.91 12.94
CA ALA A 247 8.37 3.23 12.55
C ALA A 247 7.18 3.62 13.43
N ALA A 248 6.00 3.66 12.81
CA ALA A 248 4.72 3.62 13.52
C ALA A 248 3.91 2.45 12.96
N ILE A 249 3.60 1.48 13.83
CA ILE A 249 2.97 0.22 13.46
C ILE A 249 1.76 0.00 14.37
N VAL A 250 0.60 -0.26 13.79
CA VAL A 250 -0.58 -0.64 14.56
C VAL A 250 -0.46 -2.10 15.01
N ILE A 251 -0.62 -2.36 16.31
CA ILE A 251 -0.54 -3.71 16.87
C ILE A 251 -1.62 -3.94 17.92
N LYS A 252 -2.10 -5.18 18.03
CA LYS A 252 -3.07 -5.55 19.08
C LYS A 252 -2.44 -5.38 20.46
N ASN A 253 -3.23 -4.87 21.42
CA ASN A 253 -2.82 -4.70 22.82
C ASN A 253 -2.28 -6.00 23.45
N THR A 254 -2.80 -7.16 23.03
CA THR A 254 -2.33 -8.46 23.50
C THR A 254 -0.84 -8.67 23.27
N PHE A 255 -0.23 -8.03 22.26
CA PHE A 255 1.23 -8.08 22.09
C PHE A 255 1.99 -7.55 23.30
N LEU A 256 1.47 -6.57 24.05
CA LEU A 256 2.17 -5.99 25.20
C LEU A 256 2.03 -6.84 26.46
N SER A 257 0.92 -7.55 26.60
CA SER A 257 0.59 -8.34 27.81
C SER A 257 0.85 -9.84 27.67
N ASN A 258 0.95 -10.36 26.44
CA ASN A 258 1.08 -11.80 26.21
C ASN A 258 2.42 -12.33 26.74
N THR A 259 2.36 -13.43 27.47
CA THR A 259 3.50 -14.09 28.12
C THR A 259 4.07 -15.23 27.29
N ASP A 260 3.55 -15.47 26.08
CA ASP A 260 4.14 -16.46 25.18
C ASP A 260 5.61 -16.12 24.86
N ASN A 261 6.41 -17.17 24.61
CA ASN A 261 7.84 -17.04 24.44
C ASN A 261 8.21 -16.15 23.23
N ALA A 262 7.39 -16.13 22.19
CA ALA A 262 7.67 -15.35 20.98
C ALA A 262 7.47 -13.86 21.22
N ALA A 263 6.38 -13.45 21.87
CA ALA A 263 6.10 -12.08 22.26
C ALA A 263 7.15 -11.57 23.25
N VAL A 264 7.53 -12.39 24.24
CA VAL A 264 8.59 -12.04 25.20
C VAL A 264 9.94 -11.87 24.49
N ALA A 265 10.30 -12.78 23.57
CA ALA A 265 11.54 -12.69 22.82
C ALA A 265 11.58 -11.42 21.94
N LEU A 266 10.49 -11.12 21.24
CA LEU A 266 10.39 -9.93 20.39
C LEU A 266 10.50 -8.63 21.18
N ARG A 267 9.86 -8.54 22.34
CA ARG A 267 9.97 -7.34 23.20
C ARG A 267 11.37 -7.14 23.77
N LYS A 268 12.20 -8.17 23.79
CA LYS A 268 13.60 -8.11 24.24
C LYS A 268 14.59 -7.92 23.10
N GLU A 269 14.14 -7.99 21.85
CA GLU A 269 14.99 -7.78 20.69
C GLU A 269 15.40 -6.30 20.65
N PRO A 270 16.71 -5.99 20.62
CA PRO A 270 17.17 -4.62 20.51
C PRO A 270 16.81 -4.06 19.12
N LEU A 271 16.22 -2.86 19.11
CA LEU A 271 15.96 -2.07 17.90
C LEU A 271 17.24 -1.42 17.38
#